data_AF-A0A6J2X778-F1
#
_entry.id   AF-A0A6J2X778-F1
#
_cell.length_a   1.000
_cell.length_b   1.000
_cell.length_c   1.000
_cell.angle_alpha   90.00
_cell.angle_beta   90.00
_cell.angle_gamma   90.00
#
_symmetry.space_group_name_H-M   'P 1'
#
loop_
_entity.id
_entity.type
_entity.pdbx_description
1 polymer ?
#
loop_
_entity_poly.entity_id
_entity_poly.type
_entity_poly.pdbx_seq_one_letter_code
_entity_poly.pdbx_strand_id
1 'polypeptide(L)'
;MYRQVLIDPEQRCFQRILWKDLDDPKAMVECFELNTVTYGCASSSFLAVRCLKQLALEFQPIYPEACHAILNCFYLDDLLAGAFSISELLKLQKEVSFILSSGGFQLRKWLCNKSELLKSFQVDSTLSSNILQLGKDEQNKTLGIFWNSFSDTIHYSIKKFKYEGSITKRMILLRMI
;
A
#
# COMPACT_ATOMS: atom_id res chain seq x y z
N MET A 1 4.74 0.46 -6.24
CA MET A 1 5.00 1.89 -5.96
C MET A 1 6.50 2.17 -5.86
N TYR A 2 7.19 1.80 -4.77
CA TYR A 2 8.60 2.20 -4.52
C TYR A 2 9.59 1.90 -5.65
N ARG A 3 9.53 0.70 -6.23
CA ARG A 3 10.41 0.28 -7.34
C ARG A 3 10.25 1.08 -8.65
N GLN A 4 9.27 1.98 -8.73
CA GLN A 4 9.09 2.88 -9.87
C GLN A 4 9.89 4.19 -9.72
N VAL A 5 10.51 4.41 -8.56
CA VAL A 5 11.30 5.61 -8.28
C VAL A 5 12.78 5.24 -8.26
N LEU A 6 13.54 5.77 -9.21
CA LEU A 6 14.98 5.62 -9.27
C LEU A 6 15.66 6.43 -8.17
N ILE A 7 16.71 5.84 -7.60
CA ILE A 7 17.63 6.53 -6.71
C ILE A 7 18.72 7.18 -7.56
N ASP A 8 19.12 8.37 -7.15
CA ASP A 8 20.27 9.08 -7.71
C ASP A 8 21.48 8.12 -7.79
N PRO A 9 22.12 7.95 -8.95
CA PRO A 9 23.28 7.07 -9.11
C PRO A 9 24.35 7.25 -8.02
N GLU A 10 24.59 8.47 -7.56
CA GLU A 10 25.60 8.77 -6.52
C GLU A 10 25.21 8.24 -5.14
N GLN A 11 23.91 8.04 -4.89
CA GLN A 11 23.36 7.56 -3.62
C GLN A 11 23.11 6.04 -3.58
N ARG A 12 23.24 5.33 -4.72
CA ARG A 12 22.98 3.88 -4.79
C ARG A 12 23.96 3.06 -3.95
N CYS A 13 25.17 3.57 -3.73
CA CYS A 13 26.17 2.95 -2.88
C CYS A 13 25.69 2.79 -1.41
N PHE A 14 24.75 3.62 -0.96
CA PHE A 14 24.14 3.52 0.38
C PHE A 14 23.04 2.44 0.46
N GLN A 15 22.66 1.83 -0.65
CA GLN A 15 21.67 0.74 -0.73
C GLN A 15 22.32 -0.60 -1.13
N ARG A 16 23.58 -0.80 -0.77
CA ARG A 16 24.29 -2.05 -1.02
C ARG A 16 23.73 -3.19 -0.19
N ILE A 17 23.52 -4.33 -0.83
CA ILE A 17 23.18 -5.59 -0.18
C ILE A 17 24.26 -6.62 -0.50
N LEU A 18 24.47 -7.52 0.45
CA LEU A 18 25.33 -8.68 0.27
C LEU A 18 24.44 -9.90 0.07
N TRP A 19 24.78 -10.72 -0.92
CA TRP A 19 24.09 -11.97 -1.19
C TRP A 19 25.11 -13.10 -1.30
N LYS A 20 24.72 -14.29 -0.86
CA LYS A 20 25.53 -15.49 -0.98
C LYS A 20 24.61 -16.67 -1.21
N ASP A 21 24.93 -17.48 -2.20
CA ASP A 21 24.28 -18.78 -2.37
C ASP A 21 24.73 -19.71 -1.23
N LEU A 22 23.77 -20.22 -0.47
CA LEU A 22 24.03 -21.13 0.64
C LEU A 22 24.07 -22.60 0.20
N ASP A 23 23.55 -22.90 -0.99
CA ASP A 23 23.52 -24.26 -1.54
C ASP A 23 24.85 -24.62 -2.23
N ASP A 24 25.67 -23.63 -2.58
CA ASP A 24 27.04 -23.82 -3.06
C ASP A 24 28.09 -23.43 -1.98
N PRO A 25 28.80 -24.40 -1.39
CA PRO A 25 29.85 -24.15 -0.41
C PRO A 25 31.01 -23.29 -0.93
N LYS A 26 31.19 -23.22 -2.25
CA LYS A 26 32.25 -22.43 -2.91
C LYS A 26 31.77 -21.05 -3.36
N ALA A 27 30.47 -20.74 -3.26
CA ALA A 27 29.95 -19.45 -3.65
C ALA A 27 30.61 -18.33 -2.82
N MET A 28 31.06 -17.29 -3.53
CA MET A 28 31.59 -16.08 -2.91
C MET A 28 30.45 -15.13 -2.57
N VAL A 29 30.68 -14.24 -1.61
CA VAL A 29 29.70 -13.19 -1.30
C VAL A 29 29.70 -12.18 -2.44
N GLU A 30 28.53 -11.95 -3.01
CA GLU A 30 28.28 -10.95 -4.05
C GLU A 30 27.74 -9.67 -3.42
N CYS A 31 28.09 -8.52 -4.02
CA CYS A 31 27.60 -7.22 -3.60
C CYS A 31 26.76 -6.59 -4.71
N PHE A 32 25.52 -6.23 -4.38
CA PHE A 32 24.58 -5.61 -5.29
C PHE A 32 24.20 -4.21 -4.82
N GLU A 33 23.97 -3.30 -5.76
CA GLU A 33 23.41 -1.97 -5.50
C GLU A 33 21.95 -1.91 -5.97
N LEU A 34 21.06 -1.49 -5.08
CA LEU A 34 19.66 -1.29 -5.43
C LEU A 34 19.47 0.04 -6.17
N ASN A 35 18.85 -0.01 -7.35
CA ASN A 35 18.68 1.16 -8.22
C ASN A 35 17.45 2.03 -7.86
N THR A 36 16.54 1.50 -7.07
CA THR A 36 15.22 2.08 -6.82
C THR A 36 14.98 2.22 -5.34
N VAL A 37 14.08 3.13 -4.95
CA VAL A 37 13.62 3.25 -3.56
C VAL A 37 13.24 1.86 -3.02
N THR A 38 13.94 1.44 -1.96
CA THR A 38 13.77 0.11 -1.35
C THR A 38 12.82 0.16 -0.16
N TYR A 39 12.31 -1.00 0.25
CA TYR A 39 11.47 -1.13 1.44
C TYR A 39 12.34 -1.03 2.71
N GLY A 40 11.73 -0.64 3.83
CA GLY A 40 12.41 -0.63 5.13
C GLY A 40 13.23 0.63 5.43
N CYS A 41 13.48 1.51 4.46
CA CYS A 41 14.04 2.84 4.76
C CYS A 41 12.92 3.80 5.18
N ALA A 42 13.18 4.58 6.24
CA ALA A 42 12.21 5.54 6.79
C ALA A 42 11.74 6.59 5.76
N SER A 43 12.63 6.99 4.84
CA SER A 43 12.35 7.98 3.79
C SER A 43 11.61 7.43 2.57
N SER A 44 11.52 6.11 2.39
CA SER A 44 11.00 5.50 1.16
C SER A 44 9.56 5.89 0.86
N SER A 45 8.71 5.90 1.89
CA SER A 45 7.30 6.33 1.78
C SER A 45 7.19 7.79 1.40
N PHE A 46 8.01 8.65 2.01
CA PHE A 46 8.01 10.07 1.66
C PHE A 46 8.39 10.29 0.19
N LEU A 47 9.48 9.66 -0.27
CA LEU A 47 9.96 9.81 -1.66
C LEU A 47 8.92 9.33 -2.67
N ALA A 48 8.37 8.13 -2.45
CA ALA A 48 7.39 7.56 -3.37
C ALA A 48 6.06 8.36 -3.40
N VAL A 49 5.54 8.77 -2.24
CA VAL A 49 4.32 9.59 -2.17
C VAL A 49 4.55 10.97 -2.78
N ARG A 50 5.75 11.57 -2.64
CA ARG A 50 6.08 12.85 -3.27
C ARG A 50 5.99 12.79 -4.80
N CYS A 51 6.36 11.66 -5.42
CA CYS A 51 6.17 11.44 -6.85
C CYS A 51 4.70 11.40 -7.25
N LEU A 52 3.84 10.71 -6.48
CA LEU A 52 2.39 10.72 -6.72
C LEU A 52 1.81 12.14 -6.64
N LYS A 53 2.23 12.91 -5.62
CA LYS A 53 1.83 14.32 -5.47
C LYS A 53 2.30 15.17 -6.64
N GLN A 54 3.50 14.93 -7.16
CA GLN A 54 4.02 15.67 -8.31
C GLN A 54 3.14 15.46 -9.55
N LEU A 55 2.78 14.20 -9.85
CA LEU A 55 1.87 13.88 -10.95
C LEU A 55 0.50 14.58 -10.76
N ALA A 56 -0.05 14.57 -9.55
CA ALA A 56 -1.30 15.25 -9.28
C ALA A 56 -1.23 16.76 -9.57
N LEU A 57 -0.13 17.43 -9.21
CA LEU A 57 0.05 18.86 -9.49
C LEU A 57 0.13 19.15 -11.00
N GLU A 58 0.81 18.29 -11.77
CA GLU A 58 0.97 18.45 -13.21
C GLU A 58 -0.35 18.25 -13.98
N PHE A 59 -1.18 17.30 -13.53
CA PHE A 59 -2.47 17.00 -14.14
C PHE A 59 -3.64 17.81 -13.58
N GLN A 60 -3.41 18.64 -12.55
CA GLN A 60 -4.47 19.38 -11.84
C GLN A 60 -5.34 20.26 -12.74
N PRO A 61 -4.82 20.95 -13.78
CA PRO A 61 -5.65 21.75 -14.68
C PRO A 61 -6.62 20.91 -15.52
N ILE A 62 -6.34 19.62 -15.72
CA ILE A 62 -7.09 18.72 -16.62
C ILE A 62 -8.06 17.84 -15.81
N TYR A 63 -7.61 17.32 -14.67
CA TYR A 63 -8.37 16.36 -13.85
C TYR A 63 -8.42 16.77 -12.37
N PRO A 64 -9.09 17.90 -12.03
CA PRO A 64 -9.02 18.47 -10.67
C PRO A 64 -9.50 17.51 -9.57
N GLU A 65 -10.58 16.75 -9.82
CA GLU A 65 -11.13 15.79 -8.86
C GLU A 65 -10.19 14.59 -8.62
N ALA A 66 -9.65 14.01 -9.68
CA ALA A 66 -8.68 12.91 -9.57
C ALA A 66 -7.40 13.37 -8.86
N CYS A 67 -6.92 14.56 -9.16
CA CYS A 67 -5.77 15.15 -8.47
C CYS A 67 -6.06 15.40 -6.99
N HIS A 68 -7.27 15.88 -6.65
CA HIS A 68 -7.68 16.02 -5.26
C HIS A 68 -7.65 14.67 -4.52
N ALA A 69 -8.15 13.60 -5.13
CA ALA A 69 -8.08 12.26 -4.57
C ALA A 69 -6.62 11.78 -4.39
N ILE A 70 -5.75 11.97 -5.38
CA ILE A 70 -4.34 11.58 -5.27
C ILE A 70 -3.62 12.34 -4.14
N LEU A 71 -3.95 13.60 -3.93
CA LEU A 71 -3.31 14.43 -2.90
C LEU A 71 -3.76 14.07 -1.47
N ASN A 72 -5.03 13.66 -1.30
CA ASN A 72 -5.67 13.61 0.03
C ASN A 72 -6.18 12.23 0.45
N CYS A 73 -6.32 11.28 -0.48
CA CYS A 73 -6.93 9.97 -0.21
C CYS A 73 -5.92 8.82 -0.14
N PHE A 74 -4.62 9.08 -0.27
CA PHE A 74 -3.59 8.06 -0.09
C PHE A 74 -3.19 7.90 1.37
N TYR A 75 -3.24 6.66 1.85
CA TYR A 75 -2.54 6.21 3.04
C TYR A 75 -1.35 5.35 2.62
N LEU A 76 -0.16 5.96 2.61
CA LEU A 76 1.07 5.35 2.08
C LEU A 76 0.89 4.86 0.63
N ASP A 77 0.71 3.56 0.44
CA ASP A 77 0.52 2.89 -0.85
C ASP A 77 -0.93 2.54 -1.19
N ASP A 78 -1.87 2.73 -0.25
CA ASP A 78 -3.29 2.44 -0.44
C ASP A 78 -4.09 3.72 -0.74
N LEU A 79 -4.92 3.68 -1.79
CA LEU A 79 -5.86 4.74 -2.13
C LEU A 79 -7.24 4.42 -1.56
N LEU A 80 -7.77 5.31 -0.73
CA LEU A 80 -9.09 5.20 -0.12
C LEU A 80 -9.96 6.37 -0.55
N ALA A 81 -10.70 6.20 -1.65
CA ALA A 81 -11.54 7.24 -2.25
C ALA A 81 -12.99 6.77 -2.42
N GLY A 82 -13.91 7.73 -2.51
CA GLY A 82 -15.33 7.50 -2.72
C GLY A 82 -16.00 8.65 -3.49
N ALA A 83 -17.24 8.43 -3.92
CA ALA A 83 -18.05 9.44 -4.59
C ALA A 83 -19.54 9.25 -4.26
N PHE A 84 -20.37 10.27 -4.51
CA PHE A 84 -21.81 10.23 -4.21
C PHE A 84 -22.63 9.46 -5.23
N SER A 85 -22.11 9.28 -6.45
CA SER A 85 -22.74 8.48 -7.49
C SER A 85 -21.80 7.43 -8.09
N ILE A 86 -22.39 6.40 -8.68
CA ILE A 86 -21.63 5.36 -9.41
C ILE A 86 -20.88 5.98 -10.59
N SER A 87 -21.51 6.89 -11.33
CA SER A 87 -20.91 7.52 -12.50
C SER A 87 -19.66 8.33 -12.14
N GLU A 88 -19.73 9.12 -11.08
CA GLU A 88 -18.58 9.88 -10.56
C GLU A 88 -17.48 8.95 -10.07
N LEU A 89 -17.81 7.86 -9.37
CA LEU A 89 -16.81 6.90 -8.91
C LEU A 89 -16.06 6.23 -10.07
N LEU A 90 -16.77 5.83 -11.11
CA LEU A 90 -16.17 5.23 -12.31
C LEU A 90 -15.28 6.23 -13.06
N LYS A 91 -15.72 7.49 -13.15
CA LYS A 91 -14.91 8.57 -13.73
C LYS A 91 -13.65 8.79 -12.93
N LEU A 92 -13.78 8.94 -11.61
CA LEU A 92 -12.67 9.17 -10.68
C LEU A 92 -11.64 8.03 -10.76
N GLN A 93 -12.10 6.78 -10.72
CA GLN A 93 -11.23 5.62 -10.82
C GLN A 93 -10.42 5.62 -12.12
N LYS A 94 -11.06 5.87 -13.26
CA LYS A 94 -10.39 5.92 -14.57
C LYS A 94 -9.36 7.03 -14.64
N GLU A 95 -9.71 8.23 -14.19
CA GLU A 95 -8.83 9.40 -14.22
C GLU A 95 -7.62 9.21 -13.31
N VAL A 96 -7.82 8.72 -12.08
CA VAL A 96 -6.71 8.42 -11.16
C VAL A 96 -5.81 7.32 -11.72
N SER A 97 -6.38 6.23 -12.25
CA SER A 97 -5.63 5.16 -12.91
C SER A 97 -4.78 5.70 -14.06
N PHE A 98 -5.35 6.58 -14.89
CA PHE A 98 -4.66 7.18 -16.02
C PHE A 98 -3.47 8.05 -15.54
N ILE A 99 -3.71 9.00 -14.64
CA ILE A 99 -2.67 9.90 -14.12
C ILE A 99 -1.52 9.10 -13.52
N LEU A 100 -1.82 8.14 -12.65
CA LEU A 100 -0.77 7.38 -11.96
C LEU A 100 -0.03 6.42 -12.89
N SER A 101 -0.73 5.78 -13.82
CA SER A 101 -0.08 4.90 -14.81
C SER A 101 0.85 5.66 -15.76
N SER A 102 0.57 6.94 -16.06
CA SER A 102 1.47 7.79 -16.84
C SER A 102 2.86 7.96 -16.19
N GLY A 103 2.92 7.91 -14.86
CA GLY A 103 4.16 7.93 -14.08
C GLY A 103 4.67 6.55 -13.66
N GLY A 104 4.16 5.46 -14.25
CA GLY A 104 4.55 4.09 -13.92
C GLY A 104 3.90 3.52 -12.65
N PHE A 105 3.04 4.28 -11.97
CA PHE A 105 2.34 3.86 -10.76
C PHE A 105 1.02 3.17 -11.07
N GLN A 106 1.10 1.91 -11.50
CA GLN A 106 -0.11 1.11 -11.76
C GLN A 106 -0.83 0.74 -10.46
N LEU A 107 -2.04 1.25 -10.29
CA LEU A 107 -2.97 0.83 -9.23
C LEU A 107 -3.52 -0.56 -9.54
N ARG A 108 -3.59 -1.39 -8.50
CA ARG A 108 -4.02 -2.79 -8.56
C ARG A 108 -4.87 -3.11 -7.33
N LYS A 109 -5.49 -4.29 -7.32
CA LYS A 109 -6.25 -4.80 -6.17
C LYS A 109 -7.41 -3.87 -5.75
N TRP A 110 -8.20 -3.41 -6.72
CA TRP A 110 -9.37 -2.59 -6.43
C TRP A 110 -10.41 -3.37 -5.61
N LEU A 111 -10.96 -2.70 -4.59
CA LEU A 111 -12.06 -3.17 -3.77
C LEU A 111 -13.14 -2.10 -3.72
N CYS A 112 -14.41 -2.52 -3.71
CA CYS A 112 -15.56 -1.62 -3.76
C CYS A 112 -16.74 -2.26 -3.03
N ASN A 113 -17.53 -1.43 -2.33
CA ASN A 113 -18.75 -1.87 -1.68
C ASN A 113 -19.89 -2.19 -2.66
N LYS A 114 -19.74 -1.82 -3.94
CA LYS A 114 -20.61 -2.26 -5.04
C LYS A 114 -19.83 -3.20 -5.95
N SER A 115 -20.02 -4.50 -5.72
CA SER A 115 -19.33 -5.57 -6.47
C SER A 115 -19.54 -5.51 -7.98
N GLU A 116 -20.66 -4.95 -8.44
CA GLU A 116 -20.95 -4.71 -9.86
C GLU A 116 -19.89 -3.83 -10.54
N LEU A 117 -19.31 -2.88 -9.80
CA LEU A 117 -18.30 -1.96 -10.32
C LEU A 117 -16.93 -2.61 -10.48
N LEU A 118 -16.64 -3.68 -9.74
CA LEU A 118 -15.36 -4.39 -9.85
C LEU A 118 -15.15 -4.97 -11.27
N LYS A 119 -16.23 -5.38 -11.94
CA LYS A 119 -16.18 -5.83 -13.34
C LYS A 119 -15.73 -4.72 -14.30
N SER A 120 -16.10 -3.48 -14.00
CA SER A 120 -15.79 -2.31 -14.83
C SER A 120 -14.35 -1.79 -14.64
N PHE A 121 -13.69 -2.16 -13.55
CA PHE A 121 -12.31 -1.76 -13.25
C PHE A 121 -11.25 -2.58 -14.00
N GLN A 122 -11.65 -3.53 -14.87
CA GLN A 122 -10.77 -4.37 -15.69
C GLN A 122 -9.62 -5.01 -14.88
N VAL A 123 -9.90 -5.42 -13.65
CA VAL A 123 -8.88 -5.95 -12.74
C VAL A 123 -8.67 -7.42 -13.06
N ASP A 124 -7.42 -7.84 -13.26
CA ASP A 124 -7.03 -9.24 -13.15
C ASP A 124 -7.53 -9.76 -11.80
N SER A 125 -8.47 -10.71 -11.86
CA SER A 125 -9.29 -11.18 -10.75
C SER A 125 -8.49 -12.02 -9.74
N THR A 126 -7.45 -11.44 -9.12
CA THR A 126 -6.59 -12.13 -8.14
C THR A 126 -7.00 -11.86 -6.69
N LEU A 127 -7.99 -11.00 -6.44
CA LEU A 127 -8.52 -10.81 -5.09
C LEU A 127 -9.59 -11.86 -4.81
N SER A 128 -9.20 -12.91 -4.08
CA SER A 128 -10.08 -13.98 -3.60
C SER A 128 -10.91 -13.57 -2.37
N SER A 129 -10.71 -12.37 -1.82
CA SER A 129 -11.37 -11.91 -0.60
C SER A 129 -11.94 -10.48 -0.73
N ASN A 130 -13.16 -10.29 -0.23
CA ASN A 130 -13.82 -8.98 -0.11
C ASN A 130 -13.30 -8.15 1.08
N ILE A 131 -12.22 -8.60 1.72
CA ILE A 131 -11.70 -8.06 2.97
C ILE A 131 -10.41 -7.32 2.64
N LEU A 132 -10.43 -6.00 2.86
CA LEU A 132 -9.21 -5.19 2.88
C LEU A 132 -8.68 -5.16 4.31
N GLN A 133 -7.44 -5.59 4.49
CA GLN A 133 -6.72 -5.37 5.75
C GLN A 133 -6.04 -4.02 5.68
N LEU A 134 -6.35 -3.12 6.62
CA LEU A 134 -5.79 -1.77 6.64
C LEU A 134 -4.50 -1.76 7.50
N GLY A 135 -3.36 -1.52 6.86
CA GLY A 135 -2.04 -1.42 7.50
C GLY A 135 -1.03 -2.50 7.08
N LYS A 136 0.27 -2.19 7.16
CA LYS A 136 1.37 -3.10 6.80
C LYS A 136 1.76 -4.06 7.93
N ASP A 137 2.13 -5.26 7.50
CA ASP A 137 2.69 -6.41 8.22
C ASP A 137 1.77 -7.30 9.07
N GLU A 138 1.82 -8.58 8.70
CA GLU A 138 1.09 -9.73 9.23
C GLU A 138 1.46 -10.13 10.67
N GLN A 139 2.30 -9.38 11.39
CA GLN A 139 2.69 -9.80 12.73
C GLN A 139 2.54 -8.74 13.82
N ASN A 140 2.73 -7.45 13.55
CA ASN A 140 2.68 -6.41 14.59
C ASN A 140 1.72 -5.25 14.28
N LYS A 141 0.46 -5.56 14.61
CA LYS A 141 -0.69 -4.71 14.95
C LYS A 141 -0.35 -3.24 15.25
N THR A 142 -0.66 -2.34 14.31
CA THR A 142 -0.85 -0.92 14.67
C THR A 142 -2.32 -0.57 14.88
N LEU A 143 -3.27 -1.27 14.22
CA LEU A 143 -4.72 -1.04 14.42
C LEU A 143 -5.57 -2.32 14.47
N GLY A 144 -5.18 -3.43 13.83
CA GLY A 144 -5.94 -4.69 13.87
C GLY A 144 -7.34 -4.60 13.23
N ILE A 145 -7.52 -3.64 12.32
CA ILE A 145 -8.78 -3.29 11.68
C ILE A 145 -8.85 -3.88 10.27
N PHE A 146 -10.02 -4.41 9.91
CA PHE A 146 -10.38 -4.95 8.61
C PHE A 146 -11.59 -4.19 8.07
N TRP A 147 -11.59 -3.87 6.78
CA TRP A 147 -12.79 -3.40 6.10
C TRP A 147 -13.37 -4.54 5.26
N ASN A 148 -14.61 -4.90 5.55
CA ASN A 148 -15.40 -5.77 4.69
C ASN A 148 -16.12 -4.90 3.66
N SER A 149 -15.63 -4.93 2.43
CA SER A 149 -16.20 -4.11 1.35
C SER A 149 -17.66 -4.47 1.06
N PHE A 150 -18.03 -5.75 1.12
CA PHE A 150 -19.38 -6.20 0.77
C PHE A 150 -20.46 -5.65 1.72
N SER A 151 -20.21 -5.69 3.02
CA SER A 151 -21.13 -5.17 4.03
C SER A 151 -20.86 -3.72 4.40
N ASP A 152 -19.80 -3.13 3.86
CA ASP A 152 -19.28 -1.81 4.20
C ASP A 152 -19.07 -1.61 5.71
N THR A 153 -18.47 -2.62 6.36
CA THR A 153 -18.28 -2.64 7.81
C THR A 153 -16.82 -2.77 8.19
N ILE A 154 -16.46 -2.07 9.26
CA ILE A 154 -15.16 -2.16 9.89
C ILE A 154 -15.21 -3.25 10.97
N HIS A 155 -14.31 -4.22 10.89
CA HIS A 155 -14.13 -5.30 11.84
C HIS A 155 -12.78 -5.19 12.52
N TYR A 156 -12.66 -5.78 13.70
CA TYR A 156 -11.37 -5.99 14.37
C TYR A 156 -11.33 -7.41 14.92
N SER A 157 -10.13 -8.01 14.95
CA SER A 157 -9.96 -9.38 15.45
C SER A 157 -9.32 -9.35 16.83
N ILE A 158 -10.06 -9.79 17.85
CA ILE A 158 -9.51 -10.04 19.18
C ILE A 158 -9.16 -11.51 19.28
N LYS A 159 -7.86 -11.81 19.46
CA LYS A 159 -7.43 -13.13 19.93
C LYS A 159 -7.90 -13.29 21.39
N LYS A 160 -9.02 -14.01 21.60
CA LYS A 160 -9.48 -14.39 22.94
C LYS A 160 -8.38 -15.22 23.61
N PHE A 161 -7.95 -14.82 24.79
CA PHE A 161 -7.05 -15.60 25.63
C PHE A 161 -7.74 -15.90 26.95
N LYS A 162 -7.59 -17.13 27.44
CA LYS A 162 -7.97 -17.48 28.80
C LYS A 162 -6.77 -17.20 29.70
N TYR A 163 -6.99 -16.48 30.80
CA TYR A 163 -6.01 -16.35 31.88
C TYR A 163 -6.54 -17.05 33.12
N GLU A 164 -5.66 -17.79 33.77
CA GLU A 164 -5.86 -18.26 35.14
C GLU A 164 -5.11 -17.27 36.04
N GLY A 165 -5.83 -16.35 36.70
CA GLY A 165 -5.25 -15.37 37.63
C GLY A 165 -5.67 -13.91 37.41
N SER A 166 -5.10 -13.00 38.21
CA SER A 166 -5.38 -11.56 38.13
C SER A 166 -4.69 -10.90 36.94
N ILE A 167 -5.46 -10.15 36.15
CA ILE A 167 -4.96 -9.47 34.95
C ILE A 167 -4.21 -8.21 35.37
N THR A 168 -2.94 -8.08 34.96
CA THR A 168 -2.14 -6.87 35.20
C THR A 168 -1.91 -6.06 33.92
N LYS A 169 -1.71 -4.73 34.07
CA LYS A 169 -1.38 -3.83 32.95
C LYS A 169 -0.15 -4.30 32.16
N ARG A 170 0.88 -4.83 32.84
CA ARG A 170 2.10 -5.37 32.24
C ARG A 170 1.82 -6.58 31.34
N MET A 171 0.91 -7.47 31.74
CA MET A 171 0.54 -8.65 30.96
C MET A 171 -0.23 -8.29 29.68
N ILE A 172 -1.10 -7.28 29.74
CA ILE A 172 -1.82 -6.80 28.56
C ILE A 172 -0.83 -6.21 27.55
N LEU A 173 0.10 -5.37 28.02
CA LEU A 173 1.06 -4.68 27.15
C LEU A 173 2.08 -5.63 26.48
N LEU A 174 2.50 -6.71 27.16
CA LEU A 174 3.40 -7.73 26.61
C LEU A 174 2.84 -8.48 25.39
N ARG A 175 1.53 -8.41 25.12
CA ARG A 175 0.89 -9.08 23.96
C ARG A 175 0.42 -8.11 22.86
N MET A 176 0.65 -6.81 23.06
CA MET A 176 0.38 -5.77 22.07
C MET A 176 1.60 -5.42 21.21
N ILE A 177 2.79 -5.92 21.59
CA ILE A 177 4.06 -5.85 20.84
C ILE A 177 4.33 -7.22 20.21
#